data_AF-A0A0B7AD09-F1
#
_entry.id   AF-A0A0B7AD09-F1
#
_cell.length_a   1.000
_cell.length_b   1.000
_cell.length_c   1.000
_cell.angle_alpha   90.00
_cell.angle_beta   90.00
_cell.angle_gamma   90.00
#
_symmetry.space_group_name_H-M   'P 1'
#
loop_
_entity.id
_entity.type
_entity.pdbx_description
1 polymer ?
#
loop_
_entity_poly.entity_id
_entity_poly.type
_entity_poly.pdbx_seq_one_letter_code
_entity_poly.pdbx_strand_id
1 'polypeptide(L)' 'MIISNLFQAFGAPIILAVVDGRKEWVFGSDRFPIFADLIGEKWEGPVPGVTSKL' A
#
# COMPACT_ATOMS: atom_id res chain seq x y z
N MET A 1 7.16 22.86 -20.05
CA MET A 1 6.32 22.16 -19.06
C MET A 1 6.73 20.69 -19.09
N ILE A 2 7.79 20.35 -18.36
CA ILE A 2 8.34 18.99 -18.31
C ILE A 2 7.72 18.32 -17.09
N ILE A 3 7.04 17.20 -17.32
CA ILE A 3 6.35 16.42 -16.31
C ILE A 3 7.40 15.60 -15.55
N SER A 4 8.14 16.23 -14.64
CA SER A 4 9.29 15.62 -13.94
C SER A 4 8.93 14.76 -12.73
N ASN A 5 7.66 14.38 -12.53
CA ASN A 5 7.25 13.58 -11.36
C ASN A 5 6.11 12.60 -11.66
N LEU A 6 6.11 11.98 -12.84
CA LEU A 6 5.30 10.76 -13.01
C LEU A 6 6.01 9.65 -12.24
N PHE A 7 5.51 9.36 -11.03
CA PHE A 7 5.50 8.06 -10.36
C PHE A 7 6.38 7.00 -11.04
N GLN A 8 7.47 6.56 -10.39
CA GLN A 8 8.34 5.44 -10.84
C GLN A 8 7.61 4.07 -10.79
N ALA A 9 6.32 4.05 -11.13
CA ALA A 9 5.50 2.86 -11.21
C ALA A 9 5.93 2.04 -12.43
N PHE A 10 6.28 0.78 -12.20
CA PHE A 10 6.62 -0.17 -13.26
C PHE A 10 5.47 -1.17 -13.54
N GLY A 11 4.31 -0.97 -12.92
CA GLY A 11 3.10 -1.80 -13.06
C GLY A 11 1.95 -1.27 -12.18
N ALA A 12 0.89 -2.07 -12.00
CA ALA A 12 -0.27 -1.72 -11.19
C ALA A 12 -0.82 -2.91 -10.35
N PRO A 13 -1.43 -2.66 -9.17
CA PRO A 13 -1.55 -1.36 -8.52
C PRO A 13 -0.24 -0.89 -7.87
N ILE A 14 -0.07 0.43 -7.77
CA ILE A 14 0.89 1.06 -6.87
C ILE A 14 0.10 1.96 -5.92
N ILE A 15 0.37 1.83 -4.62
CA ILE A 15 -0.27 2.58 -3.55
C ILE A 15 0.74 3.60 -3.05
N LEU A 16 0.33 4.87 -3.01
CA LEU A 16 1.05 5.94 -2.33
C LEU A 16 0.36 6.21 -1.00
N ALA A 17 1.09 6.10 0.10
CA ALA A 17 0.65 6.57 1.40
C ALA A 17 1.55 7.71 1.90
N VAL A 18 0.94 8.67 2.60
CA VAL A 18 1.66 9.71 3.32
C VAL A 18 1.59 9.35 4.80
N VAL A 19 2.69 8.90 5.36
CA VAL A 19 2.82 8.47 6.77
C VAL A 19 3.88 9.33 7.43
N ASP A 20 3.54 10.01 8.53
CA ASP A 20 4.44 10.92 9.25
C ASP A 20 5.14 11.95 8.35
N GLY A 21 4.42 12.46 7.35
CA GLY A 21 4.94 13.42 6.38
C GLY A 21 5.88 12.85 5.32
N ARG A 22 6.11 11.52 5.31
CA ARG A 22 6.93 10.80 4.32
C ARG A 22 6.04 10.12 3.29
N LYS A 23 6.54 10.00 2.05
CA LYS A 23 5.86 9.28 0.97
C LYS A 23 6.35 7.84 0.94
N GLU A 24 5.45 6.90 1.20
CA GLU A 24 5.72 5.48 1.17
C GLU A 24 5.01 4.84 -0.03
N TRP A 25 5.72 3.96 -0.74
CA TRP A 25 5.25 3.34 -1.98
C TRP A 25 5.12 1.84 -1.81
N VAL A 26 3.96 1.29 -2.12
CA VAL A 26 3.69 -0.15 -2.07
C VAL A 26 3.21 -0.63 -3.43
N PHE A 27 3.90 -1.60 -4.01
CA PHE A 27 3.53 -2.19 -5.31
C PHE A 27 2.81 -3.53 -5.12
N GLY A 28 1.74 -3.78 -5.88
CA GLY A 28 0.99 -5.03 -5.86
C GLY A 28 -0.08 -5.11 -4.78
N SER A 29 -1.14 -5.87 -5.05
CA SER A 29 -2.26 -6.10 -4.13
C SER A 29 -1.98 -7.16 -3.06
N ASP A 30 -0.87 -7.87 -3.15
CA ASP A 30 -0.43 -8.88 -2.19
C ASP A 30 0.28 -8.29 -0.98
N ARG A 31 0.64 -6.99 -1.02
CA ARG A 31 1.38 -6.30 0.04
C ARG A 31 0.51 -5.56 1.06
N PHE A 32 -0.81 -5.73 1.05
CA PHE A 32 -1.68 -5.14 2.09
C PHE A 32 -1.30 -5.51 3.54
N PRO A 33 -0.79 -6.72 3.85
CA PRO A 33 -0.30 -7.01 5.20
C PRO A 33 0.88 -6.12 5.62
N ILE A 34 1.83 -5.88 4.70
CA ILE A 34 2.98 -4.98 4.93
C ILE A 34 2.51 -3.52 4.98
N PHE A 35 1.54 -3.17 4.13
CA PHE A 35 0.98 -1.83 4.10
C PHE A 35 0.27 -1.48 5.42
N ALA A 36 -0.47 -2.42 6.02
CA ALA A 36 -1.12 -2.24 7.31
C ALA A 36 -0.08 -1.94 8.42
N ASP A 37 0.99 -2.74 8.51
CA ASP A 37 2.10 -2.49 9.44
C ASP A 37 2.74 -1.10 9.22
N LEU A 38 2.99 -0.73 7.95
CA LEU A 38 3.56 0.55 7.56
C LEU A 38 2.73 1.76 8.00
N ILE A 39 1.39 1.64 8.00
CA ILE A 39 0.49 2.72 8.43
C ILE A 39 0.09 2.62 9.91
N GLY A 40 0.63 1.65 10.66
CA GLY A 40 0.31 1.43 12.07
C GLY A 40 -1.06 0.78 12.33
N GLU A 41 -1.64 0.11 11.33
CA GLU A 41 -2.94 -0.55 11.40
C GLU A 41 -2.79 -2.08 11.50
N LYS A 42 -3.79 -2.72 12.11
CA LYS A 42 -3.86 -4.19 12.16
C LYS A 42 -4.38 -4.74 10.83
N TRP A 43 -3.67 -5.70 10.24
CA TRP A 43 -4.20 -6.45 9.10
C TRP A 43 -5.29 -7.44 9.51
N GLU A 44 -6.50 -7.29 8.97
CA GLU A 44 -7.65 -8.16 9.24
C GLU A 44 -7.94 -9.18 8.12
N GLY A 45 -7.02 -9.35 7.17
CA GLY A 45 -7.25 -10.16 5.98
C GLY A 45 -7.88 -9.36 4.82
N PRO A 46 -7.95 -9.97 3.62
CA PRO A 46 -8.45 -9.31 2.42
C PRO A 46 -9.96 -8.99 2.49
N VAL A 47 -10.69 -9.66 3.39
CA VAL A 47 -12.09 -9.38 3.69
C VAL A 47 -12.21 -9.17 5.20
N PRO A 48 -12.11 -7.91 5.68
CA PRO A 48 -12.22 -7.59 7.10
C PRO A 48 -13.53 -8.11 7.71
N GLY A 49 -13.48 -8.53 8.98
CA GLY A 49 -14.63 -9.09 9.69
C GLY A 49 -14.98 -10.55 9.34
N VAL A 50 -14.22 -11.19 8.44
CA VAL A 50 -14.36 -12.62 8.13
C VAL A 50 -13.16 -13.37 8.69
N THR A 51 -13.40 -14.47 9.39
CA THR A 51 -12.32 -15.37 9.84
C THR A 51 -11.58 -15.91 8.63
N SER A 52 -10.29 -15.55 8.50
CA SER A 52 -9.38 -16.19 7.56
C SER A 52 -9.39 -17.71 7.78
N LYS A 53 -9.48 -18.49 6.70
CA LYS A 53 -9.37 -19.96 6.76
C LYS A 53 -7.92 -20.45 6.79
N LEU A 54 -6.96 -19.53 6.72
CA LEU A 54 -5.53 -19.75 6.91
C LEU A 54 -5.15 -19.31 8.32
#